data_AF-A0A561SJW5-F1
#
_entry.id   AF-A0A561SJW5-F1
#
_cell.length_a   1.000
_cell.length_b   1.000
_cell.length_c   1.000
_cell.angle_alpha   90.00
_cell.angle_beta   90.00
_cell.angle_gamma   90.00
#
_symmetry.space_group_name_H-M   'P 1'
#
loop_
_entity.id
_entity.type
_entity.pdbx_description
1 polymer ?
#
loop_
_entity_poly.entity_id
_entity_poly.type
_entity_poly.pdbx_seq_one_letter_code
_entity_poly.pdbx_strand_id
1 'polypeptide(L)' 'MEADNAVLAAGGTVFHAGVLDDGPESTNRRTVGLEAAPPFDLRATVSRETVAAAMLDEAEVPRSSGTVALPLAV' A
#
# COMPACT_ATOMS: atom_id res chain seq x y z
N MET A 1 -7.42 4.32 -13.31
CA MET A 1 -8.75 4.60 -12.72
C MET A 1 -9.81 3.59 -13.09
N GLU A 2 -10.08 3.23 -14.36
CA GLU A 2 -11.15 2.23 -14.62
C GLU A 2 -10.82 0.84 -14.05
N ALA A 3 -9.58 0.39 -14.16
CA ALA A 3 -9.13 -0.86 -13.55
C ALA A 3 -9.24 -0.82 -12.02
N ASP A 4 -8.77 0.27 -11.39
CA ASP A 4 -8.83 0.46 -9.94
C ASP A 4 -10.28 0.43 -9.45
N ASN A 5 -11.17 1.17 -10.12
CA ASN A 5 -12.58 1.20 -9.79
C ASN A 5 -13.24 -0.18 -9.93
N ALA A 6 -12.85 -0.98 -10.94
CA ALA A 6 -13.36 -2.34 -11.09
C ALA A 6 -12.92 -3.25 -9.93
N VAL A 7 -11.66 -3.15 -9.51
CA VAL A 7 -11.14 -3.90 -8.34
C VAL A 7 -11.87 -3.48 -7.07
N LEU A 8 -11.99 -2.18 -6.81
CA LEU A 8 -12.65 -1.64 -5.63
C LEU A 8 -14.14 -2.00 -5.60
N ALA A 9 -14.85 -1.92 -6.73
CA ALA A 9 -16.25 -2.29 -6.84
C ALA A 9 -16.49 -3.80 -6.63
N ALA A 10 -15.50 -4.64 -6.93
CA ALA A 10 -15.50 -6.07 -6.62
C ALA A 10 -15.12 -6.38 -5.15
N GLY A 11 -14.88 -5.37 -4.32
CA GLY A 11 -14.45 -5.51 -2.92
C GLY A 11 -12.95 -5.77 -2.74
N GLY A 12 -12.17 -5.74 -3.82
CA GLY A 12 -10.72 -5.85 -3.76
C GLY A 12 -10.04 -4.61 -3.18
N THR A 13 -8.76 -4.74 -2.87
CA THR A 13 -7.91 -3.65 -2.36
C THR A 13 -6.94 -3.21 -3.44
N VAL A 14 -6.78 -1.89 -3.63
CA VAL A 14 -5.78 -1.32 -4.54
C VAL A 14 -4.63 -0.74 -3.73
N PHE A 15 -3.40 -1.17 -4.01
CA PHE A 15 -2.20 -0.61 -3.39
C PHE A 15 -1.58 0.46 -4.27
N HIS A 16 -1.37 1.65 -3.71
CA HIS A 16 -0.54 2.69 -4.33
C HIS A 16 0.72 2.89 -3.48
N ALA A 17 1.89 2.72 -4.07
CA ALA A 17 3.17 2.97 -3.42
C ALA A 17 3.76 4.30 -3.88
N GLY A 18 4.56 4.91 -3.01
CA GLY A 18 5.38 6.09 -3.33
C GLY A 18 6.56 5.73 -4.23
N VAL A 19 7.63 6.53 -4.15
CA VAL A 19 8.87 6.24 -4.91
C VAL A 19 9.45 4.91 -4.42
N LEU A 20 9.69 3.99 -5.35
CA LEU A 20 10.21 2.66 -5.01
C LEU A 20 11.74 2.67 -4.96
N ASP A 21 12.29 1.96 -3.98
CA ASP A 21 13.69 1.58 -3.94
C ASP A 21 13.86 0.05 -3.87
N ASP A 22 15.12 -0.40 -4.03
CA ASP A 22 15.50 -1.82 -3.98
C ASP A 22 16.08 -2.21 -2.60
N GLY A 23 15.71 -1.49 -1.54
CA GLY A 23 16.08 -1.84 -0.18
C GLY A 23 15.37 -3.10 0.35
N PRO A 24 15.77 -3.61 1.52
CA PRO A 24 15.07 -4.73 2.14
C PRO A 24 13.68 -4.33 2.64
N GLU A 25 12.86 -5.31 3.01
CA GLU A 25 11.62 -5.08 3.77
C GLU A 25 11.90 -4.23 5.03
N SER A 26 11.08 -3.18 5.26
CA SER A 26 11.14 -2.39 6.49
C SER A 26 10.49 -3.13 7.66
N THR A 27 11.20 -3.23 8.77
CA THR A 27 10.67 -3.79 10.04
C THR A 27 9.59 -2.93 10.67
N ASN A 28 9.52 -1.65 10.31
CA ASN A 28 8.49 -0.71 10.78
C ASN A 28 7.35 -0.53 9.76
N ARG A 29 7.22 -1.42 8.76
CA ARG A 29 6.20 -1.27 7.72
C ARG A 29 4.79 -1.13 8.34
N ARG A 30 3.97 -0.29 7.72
CA ARG A 30 2.54 -0.21 8.02
C ARG A 30 1.74 0.05 6.76
N THR A 31 0.52 -0.46 6.73
CA THR A 31 -0.45 -0.19 5.66
C THR A 31 -1.54 0.71 6.22
N VAL A 32 -1.85 1.80 5.53
CA VAL A 32 -2.94 2.71 5.91
C VAL A 32 -3.89 2.97 4.74
N GLY A 33 -5.14 3.30 5.04
CA GLY A 33 -6.07 3.80 4.03
C GLY A 33 -5.69 5.22 3.55
N LEU A 34 -6.15 5.59 2.36
CA LEU A 34 -5.87 6.91 1.76
C LEU A 34 -6.26 8.10 2.66
N GLU A 35 -7.36 7.99 3.41
CA GLU A 35 -7.80 9.05 4.36
C GLU A 35 -6.83 9.28 5.52
N ALA A 36 -5.97 8.31 5.82
CA ALA A 36 -4.95 8.37 6.86
C ALA A 36 -3.54 8.55 6.29
N ALA A 37 -3.43 8.89 5.00
CA ALA A 37 -2.16 9.10 4.33
C ALA A 37 -1.38 10.25 5.00
N PRO A 38 -0.05 10.11 5.19
CA PRO A 38 0.77 11.26 5.49
C PRO A 38 0.76 12.26 4.31
N PRO A 39 1.13 13.53 4.52
CA PRO A 39 1.32 14.48 3.44
C PRO A 39 2.27 13.93 2.37
N PHE A 40 1.94 14.18 1.10
CA PHE A 40 2.72 13.69 -0.03
C PHE A 40 4.14 14.28 -0.03
N ASP A 41 5.15 13.41 -0.03
CA ASP A 41 6.56 13.76 -0.10
C ASP A 41 7.28 12.86 -1.12
N LEU A 42 7.83 13.49 -2.18
CA LEU A 42 8.58 12.78 -3.24
C LEU A 42 9.94 12.26 -2.80
N ARG A 43 10.42 12.64 -1.62
CA ARG A 43 11.67 12.12 -1.04
C ARG A 43 11.44 10.86 -0.22
N ALA A 44 10.20 10.59 0.18
CA ALA A 44 9.86 9.38 0.89
C ALA A 44 9.90 8.19 -0.08
N THR A 45 10.71 7.19 0.24
CA THR A 45 10.81 5.96 -0.53
C THR A 45 10.23 4.79 0.27
N VAL A 46 9.79 3.75 -0.45
CA VAL A 46 9.38 2.47 0.12
C VAL A 46 9.97 1.35 -0.71
N SER A 47 10.53 0.34 -0.06
CA SER A 47 11.14 -0.75 -0.81
C SER A 47 10.12 -1.65 -1.47
N ARG A 48 10.49 -2.25 -2.61
CA ARG A 48 9.66 -3.25 -3.30
C ARG A 48 9.29 -4.41 -2.38
N GLU A 49 10.23 -4.86 -1.56
CA GLU A 49 10.00 -5.92 -0.58
C GLU A 49 8.95 -5.50 0.46
N THR A 50 9.00 -4.25 0.95
CA THR A 50 7.98 -3.71 1.86
C THR A 50 6.59 -3.71 1.23
N VAL A 51 6.48 -3.32 -0.04
CA VAL A 51 5.20 -3.33 -0.76
C VAL A 51 4.68 -4.76 -0.92
N ALA A 52 5.54 -5.71 -1.30
CA ALA A 52 5.16 -7.10 -1.45
C ALA A 52 4.69 -7.71 -0.12
N ALA A 53 5.41 -7.45 0.97
CA ALA A 53 5.02 -7.87 2.32
C ALA A 53 3.65 -7.30 2.72
N ALA A 54 3.41 -6.01 2.48
CA ALA A 54 2.13 -5.37 2.77
C ALA A 54 0.95 -5.97 1.97
N MET A 55 1.19 -6.37 0.71
CA MET A 55 0.18 -7.05 -0.11
C MET A 55 -0.12 -8.46 0.41
N LEU A 56 0.91 -9.20 0.86
CA LEU A 56 0.74 -10.52 1.47
C LEU A 56 -0.02 -10.41 2.80
N ASP A 57 0.31 -9.43 3.65
CA ASP A 57 -0.38 -9.18 4.91
C ASP A 57 -1.88 -8.92 4.71
N GLU A 58 -2.26 -8.14 3.70
CA GLU A 58 -3.66 -7.86 3.36
C GLU A 58 -4.38 -9.07 2.76
N ALA A 59 -3.68 -9.91 1.99
CA ALA A 59 -4.24 -11.15 1.46
C ALA A 59 -4.52 -12.17 2.57
N GLU A 60 -3.69 -12.21 3.61
CA GLU A 60 -3.88 -13.11 4.75
C GLU A 60 -4.92 -12.57 5.74
N VAL A 61 -4.87 -11.28 6.05
CA VAL A 61 -5.79 -10.61 6.98
C VAL A 61 -6.30 -9.30 6.35
N PRO A 62 -7.43 -9.37 5.61
CA PRO A 62 -7.98 -8.19 4.95
C PRO A 62 -8.39 -7.11 5.95
N ARG A 63 -7.92 -5.89 5.73
CA ARG A 63 -8.25 -4.69 6.54
C ARG A 63 -8.70 -3.51 5.70
N SER A 64 -8.51 -3.58 4.39
CA SER A 64 -8.66 -2.46 3.46
C SER A 64 -9.60 -2.79 2.29
N SER A 65 -10.47 -3.80 2.45
CA SER A 65 -11.39 -4.27 1.40
C SER A 65 -12.23 -3.14 0.80
N GLY A 66 -12.26 -3.05 -0.53
CA GLY A 66 -12.98 -2.01 -1.26
C GLY A 66 -12.36 -0.61 -1.15
N THR A 67 -11.12 -0.50 -0.67
CA THR A 67 -10.43 0.79 -0.49
C THR A 67 -9.03 0.82 -1.10
N VAL A 68 -8.48 2.02 -1.21
CA VAL A 68 -7.07 2.25 -1.56
C VAL A 68 -6.22 2.17 -0.30
N ALA A 69 -5.17 1.35 -0.36
CA ALA A 69 -4.19 1.15 0.70
C ALA A 69 -2.81 1.70 0.31
N LEU A 70 -2.10 2.24 1.29
CA LEU A 70 -0.78 2.86 1.16
C LEU A 70 0.21 2.11 2.07
N PRO A 71 1.18 1.38 1.50
CA PRO A 71 2.29 0.82 2.26
C PRO A 71 3.29 1.94 2.59
N LEU A 72 3.68 2.02 3.86
CA LEU A 72 4.61 3.01 4.38
C LEU A 72 5.77 2.30 5.05
N ALA A 73 6.99 2.64 4.67
CA ALA A 73 8.20 2.37 5.43
C ALA A 73 8.43 3.60 6.32
N VAL A 74 7.91 3.61 7.55
CA VAL A 74 8.24 4.71 8.48
C VAL A 74 9.67 4.62 8.98
#